data_AF-A0A4Y9N381-F1
#
_entry.id   AF-A0A4Y9N381-F1
#
_cell.length_a   1.000
_cell.length_b   1.000
_cell.length_c   1.000
_cell.angle_alpha   90.00
_cell.angle_beta   90.00
_cell.angle_gamma   90.00
#
_symmetry.space_group_name_H-M   'P 1'
#
loop_
_entity.id
_entity.type
_entity.pdbx_description
1 polymer ?
#
loop_
_entity_poly.entity_id
_entity_poly.type
_entity_poly.pdbx_seq_one_letter_code
_entity_poly.pdbx_strand_id
1 'polypeptide(L)'
;MLDAFGCDCTLRWARRWRDLRLPRATGLERRMEACGGFCDCEIFLNGWTLRDELQVPDENGEPAWPAQRPPCAGVGSRSSQPCANWEPWRRGRR
;
A
#
# COMPACT_ATOMS: atom_id res chain seq x y z
N MET A 1 9.38 3.20 7.99
CA MET A 1 9.22 4.30 7.00
C MET A 1 8.51 5.47 7.65
N LEU A 2 7.30 5.27 8.18
CA LEU A 2 6.64 6.27 9.03
C LEU A 2 7.31 6.39 10.41
N ASP A 3 7.68 5.26 11.03
CA ASP A 3 8.32 5.31 12.36
C ASP A 3 9.73 5.92 12.35
N ALA A 4 10.41 5.85 11.20
CA ALA A 4 11.79 6.34 11.05
C ALA A 4 11.86 7.78 10.52
N PHE A 5 10.88 8.24 9.74
CA PHE A 5 10.92 9.53 9.04
C PHE A 5 9.68 10.41 9.25
N GLY A 6 8.68 9.93 9.97
CA GLY A 6 7.39 10.59 10.14
C GLY A 6 6.53 10.59 8.87
N CYS A 7 5.29 11.04 9.01
CA CYS A 7 4.46 11.42 7.88
C CYS A 7 4.70 12.91 7.57
N ASP A 8 5.00 13.23 6.30
CA ASP A 8 5.12 14.62 5.83
C ASP A 8 3.83 15.13 5.15
N CYS A 9 2.73 14.38 5.30
CA CYS A 9 1.44 14.63 4.69
C CYS A 9 1.46 14.68 3.15
N THR A 10 2.41 13.96 2.51
CA THR A 10 2.46 13.84 1.05
C THR A 10 2.65 12.39 0.58
N LEU A 11 2.45 12.16 -0.73
CA LEU A 11 2.78 10.92 -1.42
C LEU A 11 4.28 10.86 -1.81
N ARG A 12 5.19 11.28 -0.93
CA ARG A 12 6.63 11.42 -1.22
C ARG A 12 7.22 10.13 -1.77
N TRP A 13 6.95 9.00 -1.12
CA TRP A 13 7.53 7.71 -1.49
C TRP A 13 6.88 7.12 -2.72
N ALA A 14 5.54 7.21 -2.85
CA ALA A 14 4.85 6.79 -4.06
C ALA A 14 5.30 7.57 -5.30
N ARG A 15 5.47 8.90 -5.20
CA ARG A 15 6.01 9.77 -6.26
C ARG A 15 7.43 9.37 -6.62
N ARG A 16 8.31 9.26 -5.62
CA ARG A 16 9.70 8.86 -5.83
C ARG A 16 9.80 7.48 -6.50
N TRP A 17 8.99 6.51 -6.08
CA TRP A 17 8.94 5.20 -6.71
C TRP A 17 8.50 5.31 -8.18
N ARG A 18 7.44 6.06 -8.48
CA ARG A 18 7.00 6.30 -9.87
C ARG A 18 8.12 6.90 -10.69
N ASP A 19 8.75 7.97 -10.21
CA ASP A 19 9.77 8.70 -10.95
C ASP A 19 11.02 7.85 -11.23
N LEU A 20 11.35 6.91 -10.33
CA LEU A 20 12.50 6.01 -10.49
C LEU A 20 12.19 4.74 -11.28
N ARG A 21 10.98 4.19 -11.15
CA ARG A 21 10.64 2.84 -11.65
C ARG A 21 9.68 2.85 -12.83
N LEU A 22 8.73 3.78 -12.84
CA LEU A 22 7.68 3.83 -13.84
C LEU A 22 7.18 5.27 -14.13
N PRO A 23 8.02 6.14 -14.72
CA PRO A 23 7.71 7.57 -14.90
C PRO A 23 6.42 7.86 -15.67
N ARG A 24 6.01 6.92 -16.53
CA ARG A 24 4.79 7.03 -17.35
C ARG A 24 3.51 6.67 -16.60
N ALA A 25 3.58 6.22 -15.35
CA ALA A 25 2.39 5.97 -14.53
C ALA A 25 1.82 7.27 -13.94
N THR A 26 1.43 8.19 -14.83
CA THR A 26 0.94 9.55 -14.48
C THR A 26 -0.35 9.52 -13.65
N GLY A 27 -1.15 8.46 -13.76
CA GLY A 27 -2.37 8.26 -12.96
C GLY A 27 -2.15 7.65 -11.57
N LEU A 28 -0.92 7.34 -11.15
CA LEU A 28 -0.67 6.64 -9.89
C LEU A 28 -1.22 7.40 -8.68
N GLU A 29 -0.91 8.69 -8.57
CA GLU A 29 -1.31 9.53 -7.44
C GLU A 29 -2.84 9.65 -7.36
N ARG A 30 -3.50 9.94 -8.49
CA ARG A 30 -4.97 10.02 -8.56
C ARG A 30 -5.66 8.73 -8.11
N ARG A 31 -5.05 7.56 -8.35
CA ARG A 31 -5.58 6.28 -7.85
C ARG A 31 -5.39 6.10 -6.34
N MET A 32 -4.30 6.60 -5.77
CA MET A 32 -4.11 6.60 -4.31
C MET A 32 -5.15 7.53 -3.66
N GLU A 33 -5.33 8.72 -4.21
CA GLU A 33 -6.34 9.70 -3.76
C GLU A 33 -7.76 9.12 -3.84
N ALA A 34 -8.09 8.39 -4.91
CA ALA A 34 -9.41 7.74 -5.07
C ALA A 34 -9.71 6.70 -3.98
N CYS A 35 -8.68 6.17 -3.32
CA CYS A 35 -8.79 5.26 -2.16
C CYS A 35 -8.56 5.99 -0.82
N GLY A 36 -8.54 7.33 -0.82
CA GLY A 36 -8.33 8.15 0.39
C GLY A 36 -6.87 8.27 0.83
N GLY A 37 -5.91 7.99 -0.04
CA GLY A 37 -4.48 8.14 0.21
C GLY A 37 -3.92 9.47 -0.29
N PHE A 38 -3.81 10.48 0.59
CA PHE A 38 -3.17 11.77 0.32
C PHE A 38 -1.76 11.86 0.91
N CYS A 39 -1.44 11.05 1.93
CA CYS A 39 -0.08 10.68 2.32
C CYS A 39 0.23 9.20 2.02
N ASP A 40 1.52 8.84 2.00
CA ASP A 40 1.94 7.43 1.91
C ASP A 40 1.34 6.56 3.05
N CYS A 41 1.10 7.15 4.22
CA CYS A 41 0.46 6.48 5.35
C CYS A 41 -0.99 6.06 5.09
N GLU A 42 -1.76 6.96 4.49
CA GLU A 42 -3.19 6.81 4.28
C GLU A 42 -3.50 5.77 3.21
N ILE A 43 -2.56 5.44 2.33
CA ILE A 43 -2.69 4.33 1.38
C ILE A 43 -3.09 3.05 2.13
N PHE A 44 -2.46 2.80 3.29
CA PHE A 44 -2.68 1.62 4.10
C PHE A 44 -3.72 1.83 5.21
N LEU A 45 -3.87 3.05 5.72
CA LEU A 45 -4.90 3.35 6.75
C LEU A 45 -6.32 3.44 6.19
N ASN A 46 -6.45 3.82 4.91
CA ASN A 46 -7.75 4.11 4.29
C ASN A 46 -8.04 3.23 3.08
N GLY A 47 -7.02 2.89 2.28
CA GLY A 47 -7.22 2.39 0.93
C GLY A 47 -7.07 0.88 0.77
N TRP A 48 -6.08 0.29 1.43
CA TRP A 48 -5.62 -1.07 1.12
C TRP A 48 -5.21 -1.85 2.36
N THR A 49 -5.56 -3.13 2.39
CA THR A 49 -4.99 -4.10 3.33
C THR A 49 -4.34 -5.26 2.60
N LEU A 50 -3.46 -5.96 3.32
CA LEU A 50 -2.98 -7.26 2.90
C LEU A 50 -4.12 -8.27 3.05
N ARG A 51 -4.27 -9.15 2.06
CA ARG A 51 -5.20 -10.28 2.14
C ARG A 51 -5.04 -11.07 3.43
N ASP A 52 -6.16 -11.47 4.02
CA ASP A 52 -6.19 -12.19 5.31
C ASP A 52 -5.35 -13.46 5.29
N GLU A 53 -5.31 -14.19 4.17
CA GLU A 53 -4.53 -15.43 4.07
C GLU A 53 -3.01 -15.21 4.09
N LEU A 54 -2.56 -13.96 3.91
CA LEU A 54 -1.15 -13.57 3.95
C LEU A 54 -0.76 -12.88 5.26
N GLN A 55 -1.72 -12.66 6.16
CA GLN A 55 -1.47 -12.11 7.48
C GLN A 55 -0.91 -13.21 8.40
N VAL A 56 -0.14 -12.80 9.40
CA VAL A 56 0.48 -13.69 10.40
C VAL A 56 0.12 -13.18 11.79
N PRO A 57 -0.04 -14.06 12.80
CA PRO A 57 -0.31 -13.61 14.16
C PRO A 57 0.87 -12.80 14.71
N ASP A 58 0.57 -11.70 15.40
CA ASP A 58 1.55 -10.94 16.19
C ASP A 58 1.83 -11.61 17.55
N GLU A 59 2.56 -10.91 18.42
CA GLU A 59 2.90 -11.38 19.76
C GLU A 59 1.69 -11.66 20.67
N ASN A 60 0.54 -11.03 20.38
CA ASN A 60 -0.71 -11.22 21.11
C ASN A 60 -1.66 -12.22 20.41
N GLY A 61 -1.25 -12.77 19.27
CA GLY A 61 -2.07 -13.68 18.46
C GLY A 61 -3.04 -12.95 17.52
N GLU A 62 -2.96 -11.63 17.40
CA GLU A 62 -3.83 -10.83 16.53
C GLU A 62 -3.29 -10.81 15.09
N PRO A 63 -4.17 -10.77 14.07
CA PRO A 63 -3.74 -10.72 12.67
C PRO A 63 -2.89 -9.47 12.38
N ALA A 64 -1.68 -9.71 11.89
CA ALA A 64 -0.73 -8.67 11.57
C ALA A 64 -0.03 -8.90 10.23
N TRP A 65 0.64 -7.86 9.79
CA TRP A 65 1.39 -7.85 8.54
C TRP A 65 2.75 -8.53 8.72
N PRO A 66 3.14 -9.52 7.90
CA PRO A 66 4.44 -10.17 8.03
C PRO A 66 5.58 -9.18 7.82
N ALA A 67 6.63 -9.31 8.63
CA ALA A 67 7.82 -8.45 8.60
C ALA A 67 8.48 -8.42 7.21
N GLN A 68 8.48 -9.57 6.52
CA GLN A 68 8.89 -9.67 5.12
C GLN A 68 7.66 -9.90 4.24
N ARG A 69 7.47 -9.02 3.25
CA ARG A 69 6.38 -9.17 2.29
C ARG A 69 6.69 -10.27 1.28
N PRO A 70 5.70 -11.11 0.93
CA PRO A 70 5.87 -12.03 -0.18
C PRO A 70 6.05 -11.24 -1.50
N PRO A 71 6.68 -11.86 -2.52
CA PRO A 71 6.72 -11.28 -3.86
C PRO A 71 5.32 -10.91 -4.36
N CYS A 72 5.23 -9.86 -5.18
CA CYS A 72 3.97 -9.44 -5.76
C CYS A 72 3.38 -10.53 -6.66
N ALA A 73 2.19 -11.04 -6.30
CA ALA A 73 1.49 -12.02 -7.12
C ALA A 73 0.70 -11.36 -8.26
N GLY A 74 0.73 -11.96 -9.45
CA GLY A 74 -0.12 -11.58 -10.59
C GLY A 74 0.26 -10.29 -11.32
N VAL A 75 1.35 -9.61 -10.94
CA VAL A 75 1.84 -8.41 -11.63
C VAL A 75 3.36 -8.47 -11.84
N GLY A 76 3.82 -7.92 -12.96
CA GLY A 76 5.25 -7.79 -13.24
C GLY A 76 5.90 -6.60 -12.52
N SER A 77 7.22 -6.60 -12.45
CA SER A 77 8.04 -5.55 -11.82
C SER A 77 7.90 -4.15 -12.44
N ARG A 78 7.31 -4.06 -13.64
CA ARG A 78 7.02 -2.81 -14.37
C ARG A 78 5.54 -2.41 -14.34
N SER A 79 4.74 -3.04 -13.48
CA SER A 79 3.34 -2.68 -13.29
C SER A 79 3.20 -1.62 -12.18
N SER A 80 2.23 -0.71 -12.35
CA SER A 80 1.72 0.14 -11.25
C SER A 80 0.33 -0.27 -10.78
N GLN A 81 -0.17 -1.42 -11.24
CA GLN A 81 -1.39 -2.01 -10.71
C GLN A 81 -1.09 -2.67 -9.35
N PRO A 82 -2.05 -2.65 -8.41
CA PRO A 82 -1.91 -3.41 -7.17
C PRO A 82 -1.75 -4.90 -7.50
N CYS A 83 -0.82 -5.56 -6.81
CA CYS A 83 -0.68 -7.01 -6.93
C CYS A 83 -1.79 -7.73 -6.17
N ALA A 84 -1.98 -9.02 -6.46
CA ALA A 84 -3.07 -9.80 -5.88
C ALA A 84 -2.96 -10.00 -4.35
N ASN A 85 -1.82 -9.65 -3.75
CA ASN A 85 -1.61 -9.71 -2.30
C ASN A 85 -2.40 -8.63 -1.54
N TRP A 86 -2.82 -7.57 -2.23
CA TRP A 86 -3.50 -6.43 -1.64
C TRP A 86 -4.96 -6.40 -2.09
N GLU A 87 -5.83 -6.00 -1.17
CA GLU A 87 -7.23 -5.76 -1.47
C GLU A 87 -7.70 -4.42 -0.91
N PRO A 88 -8.71 -3.79 -1.55
CA PRO A 88 -9.23 -2.52 -1.06
C PRO A 88 -9.76 -2.67 0.35
N TRP A 89 -9.43 -1.73 1.22
CA TRP A 89 -9.98 -1.69 2.57
C TRP A 89 -11.49 -1.44 2.48
N ARG A 90 -12.29 -2.48 2.71
CA ARG A 90 -13.73 -2.36 2.87
C ARG A 90 -13.97 -1.87 4.30
N ARG A 91 -13.94 -0.56 4.55
CA ARG A 91 -14.55 -0.05 5.79
C ARG A 91 -16.01 -0.47 5.69
N GLY A 92 -16.43 -1.41 6.54
CA GLY A 92 -17.81 -1.84 6.62
C GLY A 92 -18.70 -0.60 6.63
N ARG A 93 -19.70 -0.55 5.74
CA ARG A 93 -20.81 0.38 5.95
C ARG A 93 -21.30 0.10 7.36
N ARG A 94 -21.15 1.08 8.26
CA ARG A 94 -21.91 1.08 9.50
C ARG A 94 -23.40 1.07 9.15
#